data_AF-R6DTN3-F1
#
_entry.id   AF-R6DTN3-F1
#
_cell.length_a   1.000
_cell.length_b   1.000
_cell.length_c   1.000
_cell.angle_alpha   90.00
_cell.angle_beta   90.00
_cell.angle_gamma   90.00
#
_symmetry.space_group_name_H-M   'P 1'
#
loop_
_entity.id
_entity.type
_entity.pdbx_description
1 polymer ?
#
loop_
_entity_poly.entity_id
_entity_poly.type
_entity_poly.pdbx_seq_one_letter_code
_entity_poly.pdbx_strand_id
1 'polypeptide(L)'
;MLAEGIGEILTPLPDLPPLWALLIKPHISVSTPYVYGEIDKQNIVTRPDTNAVIDAIKRKDPVGIAQKLCNVLELVTIPEYPVLAQIKEFLLQNGSIGALMSGSGPTTYGLFQDEILANFAYRAALEKYTDCDVILCQTKKPDTDRIFH
;
A
#
# COMPACT_ATOMS: atom_id res chain seq x y z
N MET A 1 -11.33 -3.29 1.82
CA MET A 1 -11.22 -4.76 1.94
C MET A 1 -9.76 -5.09 2.18
N LEU A 2 -9.48 -6.02 3.09
CA LEU A 2 -8.17 -6.63 3.29
C LEU A 2 -8.13 -7.88 2.43
N ALA A 3 -7.11 -7.99 1.58
CA ALA A 3 -6.88 -9.17 0.76
C ALA A 3 -5.72 -9.96 1.39
N GLU A 4 -5.97 -11.19 1.80
CA GLU A 4 -4.99 -12.10 2.39
C GLU A 4 -4.75 -13.30 1.45
N GLY A 5 -3.62 -14.00 1.63
CA GLY A 5 -3.20 -15.08 0.72
C GLY A 5 -2.63 -14.56 -0.60
N ILE A 6 -3.04 -15.16 -1.72
CA ILE A 6 -2.85 -14.67 -3.11
C ILE A 6 -3.96 -13.69 -3.54
N GLY A 7 -4.81 -13.25 -2.61
CA GLY A 7 -5.94 -12.35 -2.86
C GLY A 7 -7.31 -13.04 -2.85
N GLU A 8 -7.37 -14.30 -2.42
CA GLU A 8 -8.57 -15.12 -2.34
C GLU A 8 -9.41 -14.87 -1.07
N ILE A 9 -8.77 -14.40 0.01
CA ILE A 9 -9.47 -14.08 1.25
C ILE A 9 -9.70 -12.57 1.30
N LEU A 10 -10.93 -12.16 0.98
CA LEU A 10 -11.36 -10.76 1.05
C LEU A 10 -12.13 -10.52 2.34
N THR A 11 -11.46 -9.90 3.33
CA THR A 11 -12.10 -9.47 4.57
C THR A 11 -12.63 -8.04 4.41
N PRO A 12 -13.94 -7.79 4.57
CA PRO A 12 -14.49 -6.44 4.59
C PRO A 12 -13.82 -5.64 5.72
N LEU A 13 -13.25 -4.48 5.37
CA LEU A 13 -12.76 -3.53 6.35
C LEU A 13 -13.90 -2.58 6.71
N PRO A 14 -14.00 -2.10 7.95
CA PRO A 14 -14.85 -0.97 8.31
C PRO A 14 -14.61 0.18 7.35
N ASP A 15 -15.64 0.95 7.08
CA ASP A 15 -15.53 2.16 6.27
C ASP A 15 -14.43 3.05 6.85
N LEU A 16 -13.38 3.22 6.05
CA LEU A 16 -12.33 4.18 6.36
C LEU A 16 -12.87 5.58 6.04
N PRO A 17 -12.49 6.61 6.80
CA PRO A 17 -12.70 7.99 6.36
C PRO A 17 -12.04 8.19 4.99
N PRO A 18 -12.45 9.20 4.20
CA PRO A 18 -11.81 9.48 2.92
C PRO A 18 -10.29 9.58 3.08
N LEU A 19 -9.57 8.71 2.39
CA LEU A 19 -8.10 8.70 2.36
C LEU A 19 -7.62 9.18 1.01
N TRP A 20 -6.45 9.80 1.00
CA TRP A 20 -5.70 10.10 -0.19
C TRP A 20 -4.66 9.02 -0.42
N ALA A 21 -4.48 8.61 -1.67
CA ALA A 21 -3.47 7.66 -2.10
C ALA A 21 -2.55 8.35 -3.10
N LEU A 22 -1.25 8.42 -2.77
CA LEU A 22 -0.20 8.84 -3.69
C LEU A 22 0.51 7.61 -4.21
N LEU A 23 0.46 7.38 -5.52
CA LEU A 23 1.13 6.29 -6.21
C LEU A 23 2.35 6.83 -6.94
N ILE A 24 3.48 6.13 -6.81
CA ILE A 24 4.72 6.39 -7.51
C ILE A 24 5.14 5.09 -8.18
N LYS A 25 5.23 5.11 -9.50
CA LYS A 25 5.58 3.95 -10.31
C LYS A 25 6.86 4.24 -11.10
N PRO A 26 8.00 3.65 -10.71
CA PRO A 26 9.23 3.76 -11.49
C PRO A 26 9.12 2.98 -12.80
N HIS A 27 9.82 3.44 -13.84
CA HIS A 27 9.89 2.78 -15.15
C HIS A 27 10.80 1.54 -15.15
N ILE A 28 10.51 0.59 -14.26
CA ILE A 28 11.19 -0.70 -14.17
C ILE A 28 10.18 -1.83 -14.44
N SER A 29 10.64 -2.92 -15.03
CA SER A 29 9.81 -4.10 -15.27
C SER A 29 10.08 -5.15 -14.21
N VAL A 30 9.08 -5.47 -13.40
CA VAL A 30 9.14 -6.56 -12.43
C VAL A 30 8.47 -7.80 -13.02
N SER A 31 9.21 -8.91 -13.09
CA SER A 31 8.68 -10.19 -13.58
C SER A 31 7.82 -10.85 -12.51
N THR A 32 6.49 -10.82 -12.68
CA THR A 32 5.56 -11.49 -11.75
C THR A 32 5.89 -12.98 -11.57
N PRO A 33 6.16 -13.78 -12.63
CA PRO A 33 6.55 -15.18 -12.45
C PRO A 33 7.82 -15.37 -11.62
N TYR A 34 8.80 -14.48 -11.76
CA TYR A 34 10.03 -14.52 -10.97
C TYR A 34 9.74 -14.25 -9.48
N VAL A 35 9.00 -13.18 -9.18
CA VAL A 35 8.67 -12.80 -7.79
C VAL A 35 7.91 -13.92 -7.08
N TYR A 36 6.91 -14.50 -7.74
CA TYR A 36 6.17 -15.63 -7.17
C TYR A 36 7.06 -16.88 -7.00
N GLY A 37 7.89 -17.20 -8.01
CA GLY A 37 8.78 -18.35 -7.94
C GLY A 37 9.87 -18.23 -6.87
N GLU A 38 10.36 -17.03 -6.58
CA GLU A 38 11.29 -16.79 -5.48
C GLU A 38 10.59 -16.84 -4.12
N ILE A 39 9.35 -16.36 -4.02
CA ILE A 39 8.57 -16.48 -2.78
C ILE A 39 8.29 -17.93 -2.42
N ASP A 40 7.98 -18.77 -3.40
CA ASP A 40 7.72 -20.20 -3.18
C ASP A 40 8.98 -20.94 -2.69
N LYS A 41 10.18 -20.42 -3.00
CA LYS A 41 11.47 -20.94 -2.53
C LYS A 41 11.82 -20.45 -1.13
N GLN A 42 11.29 -19.32 -0.70
CA GLN A 42 11.47 -18.87 0.67
C GLN A 42 10.58 -19.74 1.58
N ASN A 43 11.19 -20.39 2.57
CA ASN A 43 10.43 -20.90 3.71
C ASN A 43 9.90 -19.68 4.47
N ILE A 44 8.72 -19.17 4.09
CA ILE A 44 8.11 -17.99 4.72
C ILE A 44 7.77 -18.35 6.17
N VAL A 45 8.71 -18.07 7.08
CA VAL A 45 8.55 -18.27 8.52
C VAL A 45 7.62 -17.19 9.11
N THR A 46 7.60 -16.01 8.49
CA THR A 46 6.84 -14.85 8.95
C THR A 46 5.56 -14.71 8.13
N ARG A 47 4.48 -15.34 8.60
CA ARG A 47 3.14 -15.04 8.10
C ARG A 47 2.63 -13.76 8.77
N PRO A 48 1.93 -12.85 8.07
CA PRO A 48 1.25 -11.73 8.72
C PRO A 48 0.35 -12.29 9.84
N ASP A 49 0.44 -11.73 11.04
CA ASP A 49 -0.45 -12.12 12.13
C ASP A 49 -1.84 -11.54 11.84
N THR A 50 -2.63 -12.30 11.08
CA THR A 50 -4.01 -11.99 10.69
C THR A 50 -4.86 -11.56 11.89
N ASN A 51 -4.66 -12.17 13.07
CA ASN A 51 -5.43 -11.81 14.27
C ASN A 51 -5.08 -10.39 14.76
N ALA A 52 -3.80 -10.03 14.73
CA ALA A 52 -3.40 -8.66 15.04
C ALA A 52 -4.01 -7.68 14.03
N VAL A 53 -4.00 -7.97 12.72
CA VAL A 53 -4.60 -7.10 11.69
C VAL A 53 -6.09 -6.86 11.98
N ILE A 54 -6.84 -7.94 12.20
CA ILE A 54 -8.27 -7.91 12.55
C ILE A 54 -8.53 -7.06 13.80
N ASP A 55 -7.67 -7.14 14.81
CA ASP A 55 -7.86 -6.38 16.06
C ASP A 55 -7.55 -4.88 15.92
N ALA A 56 -6.61 -4.45 15.06
CA ALA A 56 -6.45 -3.01 14.75
C ALA A 56 -7.65 -2.47 13.97
N ILE A 57 -8.14 -3.27 13.03
CA ILE A 57 -9.30 -2.94 12.22
C ILE A 57 -10.52 -2.71 13.12
N LYS A 58 -10.78 -3.62 14.07
CA LYS A 58 -11.87 -3.47 15.06
C LYS A 58 -11.75 -2.20 15.90
N ARG A 59 -10.53 -1.71 16.15
CA ARG A 59 -10.26 -0.49 16.93
C ARG A 59 -10.43 0.80 16.12
N LYS A 60 -10.72 0.74 14.81
CA LYS A 60 -10.80 1.89 13.90
C LYS A 60 -9.58 2.80 14.00
N ASP A 61 -8.40 2.20 14.17
CA ASP A 61 -7.13 2.90 14.28
C ASP A 61 -6.45 2.93 12.90
N PRO A 62 -6.55 4.03 12.14
CA PRO A 62 -5.99 4.12 10.79
C PRO A 62 -4.47 3.98 10.78
N VAL A 63 -3.77 4.38 11.85
CA VAL A 63 -2.32 4.19 11.99
C VAL A 63 -2.03 2.71 12.26
N GLY A 64 -2.79 2.08 13.16
CA GLY A 64 -2.69 0.65 13.43
C GLY A 64 -3.07 -0.25 12.24
N ILE A 65 -3.97 0.21 11.36
CA ILE A 65 -4.30 -0.45 10.09
C ILE A 65 -3.12 -0.31 9.13
N ALA A 66 -2.58 0.90 8.97
CA ALA A 66 -1.48 1.17 8.06
C ALA A 66 -0.18 0.45 8.44
N GLN A 67 0.11 0.29 9.73
CA GLN A 67 1.22 -0.52 10.26
C GLN A 67 1.05 -2.02 10.02
N LYS A 68 -0.18 -2.48 9.78
CA LYS A 68 -0.52 -3.89 9.59
C LYS A 68 -0.79 -4.25 8.14
N LEU A 69 -0.83 -3.26 7.26
CA LEU A 69 -0.69 -3.49 5.83
C LEU A 69 0.69 -4.10 5.62
N CYS A 70 0.72 -5.30 5.04
CA CYS A 70 1.95 -6.00 4.69
C CYS A 70 1.76 -6.59 3.30
N ASN A 71 2.76 -6.42 2.44
CA ASN A 71 2.83 -7.13 1.18
C ASN A 71 4.04 -8.07 1.25
N VAL A 72 3.80 -9.37 1.40
CA VAL A 72 4.85 -10.39 1.54
C VAL A 72 5.76 -10.41 0.30
N LEU A 73 5.25 -10.05 -0.88
CA LEU A 73 6.03 -9.96 -2.13
C LEU A 73 7.19 -8.97 -2.04
N GLU A 74 7.10 -7.97 -1.14
CA GLU A 74 8.19 -7.03 -0.89
C GLU A 74 9.47 -7.70 -0.38
N LEU A 75 9.39 -8.85 0.29
CA LEU A 75 10.55 -9.60 0.78
C LEU A 75 11.47 -10.09 -0.35
N VAL A 76 10.93 -10.23 -1.56
CA VAL A 76 11.66 -10.61 -2.77
C VAL A 76 11.91 -9.38 -3.65
N THR A 77 10.87 -8.57 -3.89
CA THR A 77 10.98 -7.48 -4.86
C THR A 77 11.85 -6.33 -4.37
N ILE A 78 11.84 -5.99 -3.07
CA ILE A 78 12.64 -4.85 -2.56
C ILE A 78 14.15 -5.12 -2.62
N PRO A 79 14.67 -6.30 -2.20
CA PRO A 79 16.09 -6.61 -2.36
C PRO A 79 16.59 -6.49 -3.80
N GLU A 80 15.76 -6.91 -4.77
CA GLU A 80 16.10 -6.83 -6.20
C GLU A 80 15.97 -5.40 -6.75
N TYR A 81 15.01 -4.61 -6.26
CA TYR A 81 14.75 -3.24 -6.70
C TYR A 81 14.75 -2.26 -5.52
N PRO A 82 15.93 -1.84 -5.02
CA PRO A 82 16.05 -0.96 -3.84
C PRO A 82 15.35 0.39 -3.97
N VAL A 83 15.10 0.86 -5.20
CA VAL A 83 14.31 2.08 -5.47
C VAL A 83 12.92 2.03 -4.84
N LEU A 84 12.33 0.83 -4.72
CA LEU A 84 11.02 0.66 -4.08
C LEU A 84 11.07 0.96 -2.58
N ALA A 85 12.13 0.54 -1.87
CA ALA A 85 12.33 0.93 -0.48
C ALA A 85 12.53 2.44 -0.32
N GLN A 86 13.27 3.07 -1.22
CA GLN A 86 13.48 4.53 -1.20
C GLN A 86 12.17 5.30 -1.39
N ILE A 87 11.30 4.83 -2.30
CA ILE A 87 9.98 5.42 -2.51
C ILE A 87 9.09 5.23 -1.27
N LYS A 88 9.11 4.04 -0.64
CA LYS A 88 8.37 3.79 0.60
C LYS A 88 8.80 4.72 1.73
N GLU A 89 10.11 4.84 1.94
CA GLU A 89 10.67 5.73 2.95
C GLU A 89 10.31 7.19 2.66
N PHE A 90 10.42 7.62 1.41
CA PHE A 90 10.00 8.96 0.99
C PHE A 90 8.54 9.23 1.34
N LEU A 91 7.62 8.31 1.04
CA LEU A 91 6.20 8.47 1.34
C LEU A 91 5.96 8.63 2.85
N LEU A 92 6.61 7.80 3.67
CA LEU A 92 6.51 7.86 5.14
C LEU A 92 7.06 9.18 5.69
N GLN A 93 8.24 9.60 5.23
CA GLN A 93 8.87 10.85 5.64
C GLN A 93 8.05 12.09 5.26
N ASN A 94 7.19 11.98 4.23
CA ASN A 94 6.30 13.06 3.78
C ASN A 94 4.87 12.96 4.34
N GLY A 95 4.67 12.16 5.39
CA GLY A 95 3.42 12.18 6.16
C GLY A 95 2.38 11.15 5.74
N SER A 96 2.76 10.11 4.99
CA SER A 96 1.88 8.97 4.80
C SER A 96 1.71 8.22 6.12
N ILE A 97 0.48 7.75 6.39
CA ILE A 97 0.21 6.89 7.56
C ILE A 97 0.70 5.46 7.34
N GLY A 98 0.95 5.08 6.09
CA GLY A 98 1.59 3.83 5.69
C GLY A 98 1.94 3.85 4.21
N ALA A 99 2.92 3.01 3.82
CA ALA A 99 3.39 2.90 2.44
C ALA A 99 3.71 1.46 2.07
N LEU A 100 3.26 1.01 0.89
CA LEU A 100 3.43 -0.35 0.38
C LEU A 100 3.64 -0.41 -1.12
N MET A 101 4.20 -1.52 -1.59
CA MET A 101 4.14 -1.94 -2.97
C MET A 101 2.76 -2.52 -3.31
N SER A 102 2.22 -2.21 -4.49
CA SER A 102 1.01 -2.81 -5.03
C SER A 102 1.34 -4.06 -5.83
N GLY A 103 0.77 -5.21 -5.43
CA GLY A 103 1.02 -6.51 -6.08
C GLY A 103 2.50 -6.87 -6.08
N SER A 104 3.01 -7.44 -7.18
CA SER A 104 4.45 -7.73 -7.34
C SER A 104 5.31 -6.48 -7.59
N GLY A 105 4.71 -5.29 -7.69
CA GLY A 105 5.39 -4.06 -8.10
C GLY A 105 5.27 -3.76 -9.61
N PRO A 106 5.88 -2.66 -10.07
CA PRO A 106 6.77 -1.76 -9.33
C PRO A 106 6.05 -0.62 -8.60
N THR A 107 4.73 -0.49 -8.74
CA THR A 107 4.01 0.65 -8.17
C THR A 107 4.07 0.61 -6.65
N THR A 108 4.55 1.68 -6.04
CA THR A 108 4.53 1.90 -4.60
C THR A 108 3.53 3.00 -4.28
N TYR A 109 2.78 2.88 -3.19
CA TYR A 109 1.78 3.86 -2.80
C TYR A 109 1.83 4.17 -1.31
N GLY A 110 1.48 5.40 -0.97
CA GLY A 110 1.31 5.88 0.40
C GLY A 110 -0.11 6.34 0.65
N LEU A 111 -0.64 6.06 1.83
CA LEU A 111 -1.96 6.52 2.26
C LEU A 111 -1.84 7.75 3.16
N PHE A 112 -2.70 8.74 2.98
CA PHE A 112 -2.71 9.99 3.73
C PHE A 112 -4.12 10.29 4.21
N GLN A 113 -4.25 10.79 5.43
CA GLN A 113 -5.54 11.26 5.97
C GLN A 113 -5.79 12.74 5.64
N ASP A 114 -4.71 13.50 5.44
CA ASP A 114 -4.74 14.94 5.27
C ASP A 114 -4.44 15.30 3.81
N GLU A 115 -5.32 16.09 3.20
CA GLU A 115 -5.19 16.53 1.81
C GLU A 115 -3.97 17.44 1.59
N ILE A 116 -3.62 18.29 2.56
CA ILE A 116 -2.49 19.21 2.48
C ILE A 116 -1.20 18.40 2.48
N LEU A 117 -1.06 17.43 3.38
CA LEU A 117 0.10 16.52 3.40
C LEU A 117 0.20 15.70 2.11
N ALA A 118 -0.93 15.18 1.61
CA ALA A 118 -0.95 14.42 0.36
C ALA A 118 -0.49 15.28 -0.84
N ASN A 119 -0.96 16.53 -0.94
CA ASN A 119 -0.54 17.46 -1.99
C ASN A 119 0.92 17.90 -1.84
N PHE A 120 1.40 18.10 -0.61
CA PHE A 120 2.80 18.41 -0.34
C PHE A 120 3.70 17.26 -0.82
N ALA A 121 3.38 16.03 -0.41
CA ALA A 121 4.10 14.83 -0.83
C ALA A 121 4.04 14.64 -2.35
N TYR A 122 2.90 14.90 -2.98
CA TYR A 122 2.74 14.82 -4.44
C TYR A 122 3.67 15.79 -5.18
N ARG A 123 3.76 17.05 -4.74
CA ARG A 123 4.67 18.04 -5.34
C ARG A 123 6.13 17.65 -5.15
N ALA A 124 6.51 17.26 -3.93
CA ALA A 124 7.86 16.77 -3.65
C ALA A 124 8.20 15.52 -4.49
N ALA A 125 7.22 14.65 -4.75
CA ALA A 125 7.40 13.46 -5.57
C ALA A 125 7.63 13.82 -7.05
N LEU A 126 6.88 14.77 -7.59
CA LEU A 126 7.09 15.26 -8.97
C LEU A 126 8.49 15.87 -9.18
N GLU A 127 9.03 16.54 -8.16
CA GLU A 127 10.38 17.11 -8.21
C GLU A 127 11.47 16.04 -8.08
N LYS A 128 11.28 15.06 -7.19
CA LYS A 128 12.30 14.04 -6.87
C LYS A 128 12.30 12.85 -7.84
N TYR A 129 11.14 12.44 -8.32
CA TYR A 129 10.94 11.24 -9.13
C TYR A 129 10.46 11.61 -10.53
N THR A 130 11.28 12.39 -11.24
CA THR A 130 10.96 12.88 -12.60
C THR A 130 10.82 11.76 -13.64
N ASP A 131 11.47 10.62 -13.39
CA ASP A 131 11.44 9.43 -14.24
C ASP A 131 10.46 8.37 -13.68
N CYS A 132 9.37 8.81 -13.07
CA CYS A 132 8.32 7.93 -12.54
C CYS A 132 6.94 8.48 -12.91
N ASP A 133 5.96 7.58 -13.07
CA ASP A 133 4.57 8.01 -13.08
C ASP A 133 4.16 8.34 -11.63
N VAL A 134 3.70 9.56 -11.38
CA VAL A 134 3.25 10.02 -10.06
C VAL A 134 1.77 10.39 -10.14
N ILE A 135 0.93 9.75 -9.32
CA ILE A 135 -0.53 9.90 -9.36
C ILE A 135 -1.08 10.10 -7.95
N LEU A 136 -1.88 11.15 -7.76
CA LEU A 136 -2.63 11.39 -6.52
C LEU A 136 -4.11 11.10 -6.73
N CYS A 137 -4.73 10.33 -5.84
CA CYS A 137 -6.14 9.94 -5.89
C CYS A 137 -6.80 10.02 -4.51
N GLN A 138 -8.12 10.09 -4.45
CA GLN A 138 -8.90 10.02 -3.21
C GLN A 138 -9.85 8.82 -3.25
N THR A 139 -10.01 8.11 -2.13
CA THR A 139 -11.00 7.03 -2.01
C THR A 139 -12.41 7.60 -2.10
N LYS A 140 -13.30 6.96 -2.87
CA LYS A 140 -14.71 7.36 -2.98
C LYS A 140 -15.37 7.32 -1.59
N LYS A 141 -16.16 8.34 -1.26
CA LYS A 141 -17.06 8.28 -0.09
C LYS A 141 -18.01 7.08 -0.26
N PRO A 142 -18.34 6.33 0.81
CA PRO A 142 -19.40 5.34 0.74
C PRO A 142 -20.67 6.03 0.21
N ASP A 143 -21.27 5.49 -0.86
CA ASP A 143 -22.60 5.93 -1.30
C ASP A 143 -23.58 5.54 -0.18
N THR A 144 -23.94 6.50 0.68
CA THR A 144 -24.98 6.31 1.68
C THR A 144 -26.40 6.26 1.09
N ASP A 145 -26.54 6.40 -0.24
CA ASP A 145 -27.83 6.51 -0.94
C ASP A 145 -28.26 5.23 -1.69
N ARG A 146 -27.84 4.05 -1.23
CA ARG A 146 -28.53 2.80 -1.61
C ARG A 146 -29.28 2.22 -0.43
N ILE A 147 -30.37 2.89 -0.09
CA ILE A 147 -31.52 2.23 0.55
C ILE A 147 -31.99 1.17 -0.45
N PHE A 148 -31.74 -0.10 -0.13
CA PHE A 148 -32.44 -1.20 -0.77
C PHE A 148 -33.93 -1.05 -0.39
N HIS A 149 -34.74 -0.60 -1.34
CA HIS A 149 -36.19 -0.78 -1.32
C HIS A 149 -36.54 -2.07 -2.03
#